data_AF-A0A1D7NLZ1-F1
#
_entry.id   AF-A0A1D7NLZ1-F1
#
_cell.length_a   1.000
_cell.length_b   1.000
_cell.length_c   1.000
_cell.angle_alpha   90.00
_cell.angle_beta   90.00
_cell.angle_gamma   90.00
#
_symmetry.space_group_name_H-M   'P 1'
#
loop_
_entity.id
_entity.type
_entity.pdbx_description
1 polymer ?
#
loop_
_entity_poly.entity_id
_entity_poly.type
_entity_poly.pdbx_seq_one_letter_code
_entity_poly.pdbx_strand_id
1 'polypeptide(L)'
;MTLAERTRLYLIMAHCGALGAAGVLLTFGLALPDFIKGVSMGVMIAPLAALLMRRLRDEYLEELWRSGTSLAFVVVVLAFLVIPFAEGVYDGYTGNGSGQDIPAEAAGLAAIIAFYAGFHIRWLRDLR
;
A
#
# COMPACT_ATOMS: atom_id res chain seq x y z
N MET A 1 -7.46 26.35 -10.15
CA MET A 1 -6.21 25.60 -9.92
C MET A 1 -5.48 25.41 -11.24
N THR A 2 -4.26 25.90 -11.30
CA THR A 2 -3.33 25.68 -12.42
C THR A 2 -2.85 24.22 -12.45
N LEU A 3 -2.27 23.77 -13.57
CA LEU A 3 -1.77 22.39 -13.69
C LEU A 3 -0.66 22.10 -12.66
N ALA A 4 0.26 23.04 -12.47
CA ALA A 4 1.31 22.95 -11.46
C ALA A 4 0.78 22.79 -10.03
N GLU A 5 -0.29 23.51 -9.67
CA GLU A 5 -0.93 23.38 -8.35
C GLU A 5 -1.54 21.99 -8.15
N ARG A 6 -2.11 21.40 -9.21
CA ARG A 6 -2.71 20.05 -9.16
C ARG A 6 -1.64 18.99 -8.96
N THR A 7 -0.56 19.06 -9.72
CA THR A 7 0.58 18.15 -9.61
C THR A 7 1.23 18.25 -8.23
N ARG A 8 1.44 19.47 -7.73
CA ARG A 8 1.96 19.70 -6.38
C ARG A 8 1.07 19.07 -5.31
N LEU A 9 -0.25 19.29 -5.39
CA LEU A 9 -1.20 18.72 -4.44
C LEU A 9 -1.20 17.18 -4.49
N TYR A 10 -1.10 16.60 -5.69
CA TYR A 10 -1.03 15.16 -5.88
C TYR A 10 0.21 14.55 -5.22
N LEU A 11 1.39 15.15 -5.44
CA LEU A 11 2.64 14.70 -4.82
C LEU A 11 2.61 14.86 -3.30
N ILE A 12 2.09 15.97 -2.78
CA ILE A 12 1.91 16.16 -1.33
C ILE A 12 1.04 15.04 -0.74
N MET A 13 -0.09 14.71 -1.37
CA MET A 13 -0.96 13.63 -0.92
C MET A 13 -0.23 12.27 -0.96
N ALA A 14 0.53 12.00 -2.02
CA ALA A 14 1.30 10.76 -2.12
C ALA A 14 2.36 10.64 -1.01
N HIS A 15 3.09 11.72 -0.72
CA HIS A 15 4.09 11.75 0.36
C HIS A 15 3.46 11.65 1.74
N CYS A 16 2.35 12.36 2.01
CA CYS A 16 1.62 12.23 3.27
C CYS A 16 1.15 10.79 3.50
N GLY A 17 0.61 10.15 2.46
CA GLY A 17 0.18 8.75 2.54
C GLY A 17 1.35 7.79 2.79
N ALA A 18 2.51 8.02 2.16
CA ALA A 18 3.72 7.25 2.39
C ALA A 18 4.29 7.42 3.81
N LEU A 19 4.24 8.63 4.37
CA LEU A 19 4.58 8.86 5.78
C LEU A 19 3.61 8.13 6.72
N GLY A 20 2.32 8.11 6.40
CA GLY A 20 1.34 7.29 7.10
C GLY A 20 1.70 5.80 7.06
N ALA A 21 2.04 5.27 5.88
CA ALA A 21 2.47 3.88 5.71
C ALA A 21 3.74 3.55 6.53
N ALA A 22 4.75 4.43 6.51
CA ALA A 22 5.94 4.29 7.34
C ALA A 22 5.60 4.33 8.84
N GLY A 23 4.71 5.23 9.25
CA GLY A 23 4.20 5.31 10.62
C GLY A 23 3.51 4.01 11.06
N VAL A 24 2.68 3.43 10.20
CA VAL A 24 2.04 2.13 10.48
C VAL A 24 3.10 1.04 10.70
N LEU A 25 4.08 0.92 9.81
CA LEU A 25 5.17 -0.06 9.97
C LEU A 25 5.94 0.14 11.28
N LEU A 26 6.25 1.38 11.64
CA LEU A 26 6.92 1.72 12.91
C LEU A 26 6.06 1.35 14.13
N THR A 27 4.75 1.57 14.06
CA THR A 27 3.86 1.25 15.18
C THR A 27 3.77 -0.25 15.45
N PHE A 28 3.84 -1.09 14.41
CA PHE A 28 3.94 -2.54 14.56
C PHE A 28 5.31 -2.98 15.09
N GLY A 29 6.39 -2.35 14.64
CA GLY A 29 7.76 -2.69 15.11
C GLY A 29 8.06 -2.26 16.55
N LEU A 30 7.45 -1.17 17.03
CA LEU A 30 7.74 -0.58 18.35
C LEU A 30 6.60 -0.77 19.37
N ALA A 31 5.56 -1.53 19.03
CA ALA A 31 4.39 -1.77 19.89
C ALA A 31 3.79 -0.47 20.48
N LEU A 32 3.65 0.57 19.64
CA LEU A 32 3.16 1.88 20.08
C LEU A 32 1.68 1.84 20.49
N PRO A 33 1.20 2.83 21.27
CA PRO A 33 -0.21 2.96 21.65
C PRO A 33 -1.16 2.95 20.46
N ASP A 34 -2.35 2.37 20.64
CA ASP A 34 -3.35 2.19 19.58
C ASP A 34 -3.84 3.50 18.96
N PHE A 35 -3.81 4.60 19.72
CA PHE A 35 -4.08 5.93 19.19
C PHE A 35 -3.10 6.30 18.05
N ILE A 36 -1.80 6.02 18.21
CA ILE A 36 -0.78 6.33 17.20
C ILE A 36 -0.94 5.43 15.97
N LYS A 37 -1.31 4.15 16.17
CA LYS A 37 -1.67 3.23 15.08
C LYS A 37 -2.84 3.79 14.26
N GLY A 38 -3.93 4.17 14.93
CA GLY A 38 -5.12 4.72 14.28
C GLY A 38 -4.84 6.01 13.50
N VAL A 39 -4.05 6.92 14.07
CA VAL A 39 -3.62 8.16 13.38
C VAL A 39 -2.78 7.82 12.15
N SER A 40 -1.81 6.91 12.27
CA SER A 40 -0.95 6.51 11.15
C SER A 40 -1.75 5.86 10.01
N MET A 41 -2.73 5.01 10.35
CA MET A 41 -3.65 4.42 9.39
C MET A 41 -4.52 5.50 8.71
N GLY A 42 -5.04 6.47 9.46
CA GLY A 42 -5.81 7.58 8.90
C GLY A 42 -5.00 8.44 7.92
N VAL A 43 -3.76 8.78 8.29
CA VAL A 43 -2.82 9.53 7.44
C VAL A 43 -2.41 8.74 6.21
N MET A 44 -2.41 7.41 6.27
CA MET A 44 -2.17 6.55 5.11
C MET A 44 -3.40 6.48 4.19
N ILE A 45 -4.60 6.28 4.74
CA ILE A 45 -5.81 6.01 3.94
C ILE A 45 -6.43 7.30 3.36
N ALA A 46 -6.48 8.39 4.13
CA ALA A 46 -7.15 9.61 3.69
C ALA A 46 -6.55 10.22 2.40
N PRO A 47 -5.21 10.31 2.24
CA PRO A 47 -4.62 10.76 0.99
C PRO A 47 -4.86 9.79 -0.16
N LEU A 48 -4.86 8.46 0.08
CA LEU A 48 -5.19 7.48 -0.96
C LEU A 48 -6.59 7.72 -1.52
N ALA A 49 -7.58 7.90 -0.64
CA ALA A 49 -8.96 8.21 -1.03
C ALA A 49 -9.03 9.53 -1.82
N ALA A 50 -8.30 10.55 -1.38
CA ALA A 50 -8.23 11.82 -2.10
C ALA A 50 -7.59 11.68 -3.49
N LEU A 51 -6.52 10.90 -3.63
CA LEU A 51 -5.87 10.61 -4.91
C LEU A 51 -6.80 9.85 -5.87
N LEU A 52 -7.58 8.89 -5.33
CA LEU A 52 -8.55 8.12 -6.10
C LEU A 52 -9.70 9.00 -6.62
N MET A 53 -10.24 9.87 -5.77
CA MET A 53 -11.40 10.71 -6.12
C MET A 53 -11.05 11.84 -7.07
N ARG A 54 -9.88 12.47 -6.92
CA ARG A 54 -9.66 13.80 -7.51
C ARG A 54 -9.35 13.80 -9.01
N ARG A 55 -9.10 12.66 -9.67
CA ARG A 55 -8.76 12.58 -11.13
C ARG A 55 -7.81 13.70 -11.61
N LEU A 56 -6.85 14.12 -10.78
CA LEU A 56 -5.90 15.21 -11.08
C LEU A 56 -4.68 14.71 -11.87
N ARG A 57 -4.84 13.66 -12.68
CA ARG A 57 -3.72 12.92 -13.26
C ARG A 57 -3.46 13.43 -14.67
N ASP A 58 -2.27 13.98 -14.86
CA ASP A 58 -1.64 14.08 -16.19
C ASP A 58 -1.02 12.73 -16.55
N GLU A 59 -0.39 12.64 -17.73
CA GLU A 59 0.22 11.39 -18.21
C GLU A 59 1.31 10.87 -17.27
N TYR A 60 2.12 11.77 -16.72
CA TYR A 60 3.16 11.44 -15.74
C TYR A 60 2.58 10.86 -14.44
N LEU A 61 1.64 11.55 -13.81
CA LEU A 61 0.96 11.08 -12.60
C LEU A 61 0.12 9.83 -12.86
N GLU A 62 -0.34 9.65 -14.10
CA GLU A 62 -0.99 8.43 -14.51
C GLU A 62 -0.04 7.23 -14.44
N GLU A 63 1.17 7.36 -14.98
CA GLU A 63 2.20 6.32 -14.90
C GLU A 63 2.59 5.98 -13.46
N LEU A 64 2.81 6.99 -12.61
CA LEU A 64 3.20 6.77 -11.21
C LEU A 64 2.12 6.00 -10.44
N TRP A 65 0.86 6.38 -10.62
CA TRP A 65 -0.25 5.66 -10.02
C TRP A 65 -0.39 4.25 -10.59
N ARG A 66 -0.22 4.04 -11.90
CA ARG A 66 -0.24 2.71 -12.50
C ARG A 66 0.80 1.81 -11.83
N SER A 67 2.04 2.30 -11.68
CA SER A 67 3.10 1.60 -10.94
C SER A 67 2.68 1.21 -9.53
N GLY A 68 2.11 2.16 -8.76
CA GLY A 68 1.58 1.88 -7.42
C GLY A 68 0.49 0.82 -7.44
N THR A 69 -0.53 0.96 -8.29
CA THR A 69 -1.64 0.00 -8.37
C THR A 69 -1.20 -1.39 -8.84
N SER A 70 -0.23 -1.47 -9.76
CA SER A 70 0.33 -2.75 -10.20
C SER A 70 1.02 -3.47 -9.05
N LEU A 71 1.83 -2.76 -8.24
CA LEU A 71 2.49 -3.38 -7.10
C LEU A 71 1.50 -3.80 -6.01
N ALA A 72 0.48 -2.97 -5.74
CA ALA A 72 -0.61 -3.32 -4.82
C ALA A 72 -1.37 -4.56 -5.28
N PHE A 73 -1.68 -4.65 -6.58
CA PHE A 73 -2.34 -5.82 -7.17
C PHE A 73 -1.49 -7.09 -7.03
N VAL A 74 -0.18 -7.00 -7.28
CA VAL A 74 0.74 -8.14 -7.06
C VAL A 74 0.67 -8.61 -5.61
N VAL A 75 0.67 -7.71 -4.63
CA VAL A 75 0.55 -8.09 -3.21
C VAL A 75 -0.79 -8.73 -2.90
N VAL A 76 -1.90 -8.24 -3.46
CA VAL A 76 -3.21 -8.89 -3.32
C VAL A 76 -3.20 -10.31 -3.90
N VAL A 77 -2.63 -10.51 -5.09
CA VAL A 77 -2.50 -11.84 -5.70
C VAL A 77 -1.64 -12.76 -4.83
N LEU A 78 -0.51 -12.26 -4.33
CA LEU A 78 0.34 -13.04 -3.43
C LEU A 78 -0.41 -13.44 -2.16
N ALA A 79 -1.10 -12.49 -1.53
CA ALA A 79 -1.77 -12.70 -0.25
C ALA A 79 -3.00 -13.61 -0.32
N PHE A 80 -3.79 -13.53 -1.40
CA PHE A 80 -5.06 -14.28 -1.51
C PHE A 80 -4.98 -15.53 -2.38
N LEU A 81 -3.96 -15.66 -3.23
CA LEU A 81 -3.82 -16.82 -4.11
C LEU A 81 -2.55 -17.60 -3.82
N VAL A 82 -1.39 -16.96 -3.90
CA VAL A 82 -0.10 -17.68 -3.87
C VAL A 82 0.20 -18.23 -2.48
N ILE A 83 0.05 -17.42 -1.43
CA ILE A 83 0.35 -17.85 -0.07
C ILE A 83 -0.63 -18.94 0.41
N PRO A 84 -1.96 -18.77 0.31
CA PRO A 84 -2.90 -19.82 0.73
C PRO A 84 -2.73 -21.12 -0.05
N PHE A 85 -2.41 -21.04 -1.35
CA PHE A 85 -2.11 -22.22 -2.15
C PHE A 85 -0.84 -22.94 -1.66
N ALA A 86 0.22 -22.20 -1.36
CA ALA A 86 1.47 -22.77 -0.85
C ALA A 86 1.29 -23.40 0.54
N GLU A 87 0.56 -22.74 1.44
CA GLU A 87 0.17 -23.26 2.76
C GLU A 87 -0.61 -24.57 2.60
N GLY A 88 -1.68 -24.58 1.80
CA GLY A 88 -2.50 -25.78 1.59
C GLY A 88 -1.74 -26.97 1.01
N VAL A 89 -0.76 -26.74 0.13
CA VAL A 89 0.13 -27.81 -0.37
C VAL A 89 1.04 -28.33 0.74
N TYR A 90 1.67 -27.44 1.51
CA TYR A 90 2.58 -27.81 2.61
C TYR A 90 1.87 -28.58 3.74
N ASP A 91 0.68 -28.12 4.14
CA ASP A 91 -0.16 -28.76 5.14
C ASP A 91 -0.65 -30.13 4.67
N GLY A 92 -0.98 -30.26 3.39
CA GLY A 92 -1.30 -31.54 2.76
C GLY A 92 -0.15 -32.55 2.82
N TYR A 93 1.10 -32.09 2.69
CA TYR A 93 2.29 -32.97 2.79
C TYR A 93 2.68 -33.30 4.23
N THR A 94 2.51 -32.36 5.17
CA THR A 94 2.93 -32.54 6.58
C THR A 94 1.84 -33.17 7.45
N GLY A 95 0.62 -33.29 6.94
CA GLY A 95 -0.52 -33.81 7.70
C GLY A 95 -1.01 -32.86 8.80
N ASN A 96 -0.53 -31.61 8.79
CA ASN A 96 -0.88 -30.60 9.76
C ASN A 96 -2.05 -29.76 9.22
N GLY A 97 -3.27 -30.08 9.65
CA GLY A 97 -4.49 -29.36 9.23
C GLY A 97 -4.73 -28.08 10.03
N SER A 98 -3.74 -27.19 10.16
CA SER A 98 -3.99 -25.82 10.63
C SER A 98 -4.73 -25.04 9.52
N GLY A 99 -5.59 -24.10 9.90
CA GLY A 99 -6.27 -23.25 8.93
C GLY A 99 -5.32 -22.26 8.24
N GLN A 100 -5.88 -21.23 7.62
CA GLN A 100 -5.10 -20.14 7.02
C GLN A 100 -4.35 -19.34 8.11
N ASP A 101 -3.02 -19.26 7.98
CA ASP A 101 -2.17 -18.61 8.99
C ASP A 101 -2.10 -17.09 8.83
N ILE A 102 -2.31 -16.57 7.61
CA ILE A 102 -2.27 -15.13 7.34
C ILE A 102 -3.67 -14.50 7.38
N PRO A 103 -3.94 -13.55 8.30
CA PRO A 103 -5.22 -12.86 8.39
C PRO A 103 -5.46 -11.94 7.18
N ALA A 104 -6.70 -11.91 6.68
CA ALA A 104 -7.09 -11.14 5.49
C ALA A 104 -6.91 -9.62 5.68
N GLU A 105 -6.99 -9.14 6.92
CA GLU A 105 -6.76 -7.74 7.27
C GLU A 105 -5.32 -7.31 6.98
N ALA A 106 -4.35 -8.21 7.14
CA ALA A 106 -2.95 -7.95 6.83
C ALA A 106 -2.72 -7.80 5.33
N ALA A 107 -3.48 -8.53 4.50
CA ALA A 107 -3.39 -8.44 3.04
C ALA A 107 -3.80 -7.06 2.52
N GLY A 108 -4.91 -6.51 3.02
CA GLY A 108 -5.39 -5.18 2.65
C GLY A 108 -4.39 -4.09 3.04
N LEU A 109 -3.85 -4.17 4.26
CA LEU A 109 -2.83 -3.22 4.72
C LEU A 109 -1.55 -3.31 3.86
N ALA A 110 -1.06 -4.53 3.62
CA ALA A 110 0.13 -4.76 2.82
C ALA A 110 -0.03 -4.22 1.39
N ALA A 111 -1.21 -4.36 0.78
CA ALA A 111 -1.50 -3.83 -0.55
C ALA A 111 -1.43 -2.30 -0.60
N ILE A 112 -1.94 -1.60 0.42
CA ILE A 112 -1.85 -0.13 0.48
C ILE A 112 -0.40 0.32 0.66
N ILE A 113 0.37 -0.35 1.51
CA ILE A 113 1.80 -0.06 1.68
C ILE A 113 2.54 -0.28 0.36
N ALA A 114 2.23 -1.38 -0.33
CA ALA A 114 2.79 -1.70 -1.64
C ALA A 114 2.41 -0.68 -2.71
N PHE A 115 1.20 -0.11 -2.68
CA PHE A 115 0.82 1.00 -3.54
C PHE A 115 1.79 2.18 -3.37
N TYR A 116 2.02 2.63 -2.14
CA TYR A 116 2.91 3.76 -1.86
C TYR A 116 4.37 3.45 -2.20
N ALA A 117 4.82 2.22 -1.97
CA ALA A 117 6.15 1.76 -2.36
C ALA A 117 6.31 1.79 -3.90
N GLY A 118 5.38 1.22 -4.65
CA GLY A 118 5.43 1.17 -6.12
C GLY A 118 5.36 2.55 -6.76
N PHE A 119 4.57 3.45 -6.17
CA PHE A 119 4.52 4.86 -6.55
C PHE A 119 5.88 5.54 -6.38
N HIS A 120 6.49 5.44 -5.19
CA HIS A 120 7.74 6.14 -4.88
C HIS A 120 8.96 5.53 -5.56
N ILE A 121 8.97 4.20 -5.77
CA ILE A 121 10.03 3.53 -6.55
C ILE A 121 10.06 4.08 -7.98
N ARG A 122 8.89 4.23 -8.62
CA ARG A 122 8.79 4.82 -9.96
C ARG A 122 9.22 6.29 -9.95
N TRP A 123 8.71 7.07 -9.01
CA TRP A 123 9.09 8.48 -8.85
C TRP A 123 10.61 8.67 -8.69
N LEU A 124 11.26 7.86 -7.85
CA LEU A 124 12.73 7.91 -7.65
C LEU A 124 13.53 7.49 -8.89
N ARG A 125 12.99 6.60 -9.72
CA ARG A 125 13.61 6.20 -10.98
C ARG A 125 13.52 7.29 -12.03
N ASP A 126 12.40 7.99 -12.09
CA ASP A 126 12.17 9.06 -13.07
C ASP A 126 12.86 10.38 -12.71
N LEU A 127 13.38 10.51 -11.47
CA LEU A 127 14.24 11.63 -11.05
C LEU A 127 15.72 11.48 -11.48
N ARG A 128 16.12 10.30 -11.95
CA ARG A 128 17.48 10.01 -12.43
C ARG A 128 17.56 10.17 -13.94
#